data_AF-A0A523IL52-F1
#
_entry.id   AF-A0A523IL52-F1
#
_cell.length_a   1.000
_cell.length_b   1.000
_cell.length_c   1.000
_cell.angle_alpha   90.00
_cell.angle_beta   90.00
_cell.angle_gamma   90.00
#
_symmetry.space_group_name_H-M   'P 1'
#
loop_
_entity.id
_entity.type
_entity.pdbx_description
1 polymer ?
#
loop_
_entity_poly.entity_id
_entity_poly.type
_entity_poly.pdbx_seq_one_letter_code
_entity_poly.pdbx_strand_id
1 'polypeptide(L)' 'MNKNEIDFLEMFRYSKKYDTYLPGDTIFKKGSMGGIMYIILEGEIEIYVDGSVVGKLFEGQVLGEMALVEDEPRSA' A
#
# COMPACT_ATOMS: atom_id res chain seq x y z
N MET A 1 -7.36 20.78 9.71
CA MET A 1 -7.66 19.69 8.76
C MET A 1 -8.63 20.22 7.73
N ASN A 2 -8.24 20.25 6.46
CA ASN A 2 -9.09 20.75 5.39
C ASN A 2 -10.24 19.74 5.18
N LYS A 3 -11.49 20.19 5.18
CA LYS A 3 -12.69 19.33 5.21
C LYS A 3 -12.95 18.51 3.92
N ASN A 4 -12.03 18.52 2.94
CA ASN A 4 -12.26 18.00 1.59
C ASN A 4 -11.29 16.89 1.17
N GLU A 5 -10.38 16.42 2.03
CA GLU A 5 -9.59 15.21 1.76
C GLU A 5 -10.24 14.00 2.42
N ILE A 6 -10.36 12.90 1.68
CA ILE A 6 -10.77 11.62 2.25
C ILE A 6 -9.63 11.15 3.15
N ASP A 7 -9.87 11.17 4.46
CA ASP A 7 -8.97 10.58 5.44
C ASP A 7 -9.23 9.07 5.46
N PHE A 8 -8.43 8.34 4.69
CA PHE A 8 -8.50 6.88 4.65
C PHE A 8 -8.19 6.27 6.02
N LEU A 9 -7.39 6.91 6.87
CA LEU A 9 -7.08 6.40 8.21
C LEU A 9 -8.32 6.42 9.12
N GLU A 10 -9.13 7.49 9.04
CA GLU A 10 -10.45 7.56 9.67
C GLU A 10 -11.39 6.44 9.20
N MET A 11 -11.38 6.13 7.90
CA MET A 11 -12.24 5.09 7.34
C MET A 11 -11.90 3.69 7.89
N PHE A 12 -10.62 3.43 8.19
CA PHE A 12 -10.15 2.13 8.68
C PHE A 12 -9.96 2.06 10.20
N ARG A 13 -10.25 3.14 10.94
CA ARG A 13 -10.10 3.24 12.41
C ARG A 13 -10.78 2.11 13.20
N TYR A 14 -11.87 1.57 12.67
CA TYR A 14 -12.62 0.48 13.31
C TYR A 14 -12.37 -0.90 12.67
N SER A 15 -11.49 -0.99 11.67
CA SER A 15 -11.04 -2.27 11.13
C SER A 15 -10.25 -3.02 12.20
N LYS A 16 -10.65 -4.26 12.48
CA LYS A 16 -9.90 -5.16 13.37
C LYS A 16 -8.88 -6.03 12.63
N LYS A 17 -8.79 -5.90 11.32
CA LYS A 17 -7.89 -6.71 10.50
C LYS A 17 -6.73 -5.83 10.04
N TYR A 18 -5.54 -6.19 10.52
CA TYR A 18 -4.26 -5.63 10.09
C TYR A 18 -3.29 -6.78 9.89
N ASP A 19 -2.39 -6.61 8.93
CA ASP A 19 -1.26 -7.50 8.70
C ASP A 19 0.01 -6.75 9.08
N THR A 20 0.97 -7.46 9.68
CA THR A 20 2.27 -6.88 10.07
C THR A 20 3.36 -7.55 9.27
N TYR A 21 4.27 -6.73 8.73
CA TYR A 21 5.42 -7.16 7.95
C TYR A 21 6.69 -6.66 8.63
N LEU A 22 7.74 -7.46 8.58
CA LEU A 22 9.06 -7.11 9.13
C LEU A 22 9.93 -6.44 8.05
N PRO A 23 10.97 -5.68 8.44
CA PRO A 23 11.92 -5.14 7.50
C PRO A 23 12.50 -6.21 6.57
N GLY A 24 12.38 -6.02 5.26
CA GLY A 24 12.82 -6.96 4.23
C GLY A 24 11.72 -7.89 3.70
N ASP A 25 10.55 -7.95 4.34
CA ASP A 25 9.42 -8.71 3.82
C ASP A 25 8.89 -8.08 2.52
N THR A 26 8.50 -8.92 1.58
CA THR A 26 7.85 -8.49 0.33
C THR A 26 6.33 -8.58 0.48
N ILE A 27 5.64 -7.45 0.42
CA ILE A 27 4.16 -7.39 0.50
C ILE A 27 3.54 -7.81 -0.84
N PHE A 28 4.01 -7.22 -1.93
CA PHE A 28 3.59 -7.55 -3.29
C PHE A 28 4.79 -7.78 -4.20
N LYS A 29 4.59 -8.62 -5.22
CA LYS A 29 5.58 -8.86 -6.25
C LYS A 29 5.06 -8.35 -7.59
N LYS A 30 5.84 -7.54 -8.30
CA LYS A 30 5.59 -7.14 -9.70
C LYS A 30 5.04 -8.31 -10.53
N GLY A 31 3.96 -8.04 -11.26
CA GLY A 31 3.29 -9.00 -12.14
C GLY A 31 2.37 -10.01 -11.45
N SER A 32 2.27 -10.02 -10.11
CA SER A 32 1.23 -10.80 -9.43
C SER A 32 -0.16 -10.17 -9.62
N MET A 33 -1.22 -10.98 -9.57
CA MET A 33 -2.59 -10.44 -9.66
C MET A 33 -2.95 -9.62 -8.42
N GLY A 34 -3.68 -8.53 -8.64
CA GLY A 34 -4.29 -7.72 -7.59
C GLY A 34 -5.50 -8.42 -6.97
N GLY A 35 -5.78 -8.11 -5.69
CA GLY A 35 -6.96 -8.63 -4.99
C GLY A 35 -7.22 -7.95 -3.66
N ILE A 36 -6.22 -7.27 -3.11
CA ILE A 36 -6.30 -6.42 -1.93
C ILE A 36 -5.42 -5.18 -2.10
N MET A 37 -5.68 -4.13 -1.34
CA MET A 37 -4.79 -2.98 -1.17
C MET A 37 -4.61 -2.73 0.31
N TYR A 38 -3.54 -2.02 0.67
CA TYR A 38 -3.24 -1.67 2.06
C TYR A 38 -3.16 -0.16 2.21
N ILE A 39 -3.48 0.30 3.42
CA ILE A 39 -3.08 1.62 3.93
C ILE A 39 -2.01 1.37 4.98
N ILE A 40 -0.95 2.17 4.96
CA ILE A 40 0.13 2.07 5.93
C ILE A 40 -0.34 2.72 7.22
N LEU A 41 -0.48 1.94 8.28
CA LEU A 41 -0.83 2.45 9.62
C LEU A 41 0.38 2.95 10.38
N GLU A 42 1.54 2.31 10.19
CA GLU A 42 2.81 2.67 10.83
C GLU A 42 3.96 2.09 10.00
N GLY A 43 5.07 2.82 9.91
CA GLY A 43 6.29 2.37 9.23
C GLY A 43 6.49 2.95 7.83
N GLU A 44 7.38 2.31 7.07
CA GLU A 44 7.79 2.74 5.73
C GLU A 44 7.89 1.52 4.80
N ILE A 45 7.47 1.70 3.55
CA ILE A 45 7.61 0.70 2.48
C ILE A 45 8.46 1.28 1.35
N GLU A 46 9.45 0.50 0.89
CA GLU A 46 10.23 0.80 -0.30
C GLU A 46 9.62 0.09 -1.52
N ILE A 47 9.50 0.83 -2.63
CA ILE A 47 9.03 0.30 -3.91
C ILE A 47 10.26 -0.02 -4.77
N TYR A 48 10.35 -1.27 -5.22
CA TYR A 48 11.44 -1.74 -6.05
C TYR A 48 10.98 -1.99 -7.49
N VAL A 49 11.75 -1.52 -8.46
CA VAL A 49 11.61 -1.90 -9.87
C VAL A 49 12.99 -2.27 -10.39
N ASP A 50 13.08 -3.47 -10.96
CA ASP A 50 14.29 -4.02 -11.57
C ASP A 50 15.53 -3.93 -10.65
N GLY A 51 15.32 -4.19 -9.36
CA GLY A 51 16.35 -4.22 -8.32
C GLY A 51 16.72 -2.87 -7.71
N SER A 52 16.06 -1.78 -8.12
CA SER A 52 16.33 -0.43 -7.61
C SER A 52 15.12 0.13 -6.87
N VAL A 53 15.37 0.88 -5.79
CA VAL A 53 14.32 1.64 -5.10
C VAL A 53 13.90 2.82 -5.97
N VAL A 54 12.62 2.87 -6.34
CA VAL A 54 12.03 3.94 -7.17
C VAL A 54 11.12 4.87 -6.38
N GLY A 55 10.76 4.50 -5.15
CA GLY A 55 9.90 5.30 -4.29
C GLY A 55 9.82 4.74 -2.87
N LYS A 56 9.29 5.55 -1.97
CA LYS A 56 8.99 5.21 -0.58
C LYS A 56 7.57 5.66 -0.25
N LEU A 57 6.87 4.86 0.52
CA LEU A 57 5.54 5.16 1.06
C LEU A 57 5.59 5.14 2.59
N PHE A 58 4.81 6.01 3.20
CA PHE A 58 4.76 6.26 4.64
C PHE A 58 3.34 6.12 5.17
N GLU A 59 3.20 6.24 6.49
CA GLU A 59 1.91 6.27 7.19
C GLU A 59 0.85 7.14 6.48
N GLY A 60 -0.37 6.62 6.42
CA GLY A 60 -1.51 7.23 5.75
C GLY A 60 -1.55 7.05 4.23
N GLN A 61 -0.44 6.62 3.60
CA GLN A 61 -0.41 6.34 2.17
C GLN A 61 -0.92 4.93 1.85
N VAL A 62 -1.34 4.77 0.59
CA VAL A 62 -1.94 3.55 0.06
C VAL A 62 -0.93 2.82 -0.83
N LEU A 63 -0.97 1.48 -0.82
CA LEU A 63 -0.28 0.65 -1.79
C LEU A 63 -1.19 -0.41 -2.40
N GLY A 64 -0.99 -0.67 -3.69
CA GLY A 64 -1.66 -1.75 -4.42
C GLY A 64 -3.09 -1.42 -4.87
N GLU A 65 -3.49 -0.17 -4.82
CA GLU A 65 -4.77 0.32 -5.32
C GLU A 65 -4.87 0.24 -6.84
N MET A 66 -3.78 0.49 -7.58
CA MET A 66 -3.79 0.50 -9.05
C MET A 66 -4.26 -0.84 -9.63
N ALA A 67 -3.75 -1.96 -9.11
CA ALA A 67 -4.13 -3.29 -9.59
C ALA A 67 -5.61 -3.63 -9.36
N LEU A 68 -6.29 -2.92 -8.46
CA LEU A 68 -7.74 -3.08 -8.23
C LEU A 68 -8.56 -2.14 -9.11
N VAL A 69 -8.08 -0.91 -9.31
CA VAL A 69 -8.78 0.11 -10.10
C VAL A 69 -8.69 -0.17 -11.60
N GLU A 70 -7.52 -0.61 -12.06
CA GLU A 70 -7.22 -0.81 -13.47
C GLU A 70 -7.44 -2.27 -13.93
N ASP A 71 -7.69 -3.19 -13.00
CA ASP A 71 -7.78 -4.65 -13.26
C ASP A 71 -6.52 -5.22 -13.96
N GLU A 72 -5.35 -4.68 -13.58
CA GLU A 72 -4.04 -5.05 -14.11
C GLU A 72 -3.14 -5.68 -13.03
N PRO A 73 -2.12 -6.47 -13.39
CA PRO A 73 -1.15 -6.99 -12.43
C PRO A 73 -0.41 -5.88 -11.66
N ARG A 74 0.22 -6.23 -10.52
CA ARG A 74 1.05 -5.32 -9.74
C ARG A 74 2.14 -4.67 -10.61
N SER A 75 2.20 -3.34 -10.59
CA SER A 75 3.14 -2.55 -11.38
C SER A 75 4.58 -2.61 -10.86
N ALA A 76 4.76 -2.84 -9.56
CA ALA A 76 6.03 -3.02 -8.85
C ALA A 76 5.89 -4.08 -7.74
#